data_AF-A0A8H5AZ43-F1
#
_entry.id   AF-A0A8H5AZ43-F1
#
_cell.length_a   1.000
_cell.length_b   1.000
_cell.length_c   1.000
_cell.angle_alpha   90.00
_cell.angle_beta   90.00
_cell.angle_gamma   90.00
#
_symmetry.space_group_name_H-M   'P 1'
#
loop_
_entity.id
_entity.type
_entity.pdbx_description
1 polymer ?
#
loop_
_entity_poly.entity_id
_entity_poly.type
_entity_poly.pdbx_seq_one_letter_code
_entity_poly.pdbx_strand_id
1 'polypeptide(L)'
;MATSTNTLQGLELSTEEGVRAYLATTEWAGAAIVELSGGITNFLYRLHLDTAYKGHSTLILKHGKPYPKGYKALEFTLDRQMYEVEALQHVRKWLPTDAFVTVPEVFLFDPTANVIVMEDAGAQSVTLKAFMQTGRASVSQAQKIGAEVGVFLGRLHQWGMDNEEILDVVRGFAQSRELSAWVFYGRLVSTVTGKDRLPKLQDPPLEITESDLETVKHIAEETTRRLTLEEHNTFIMGDFWPGNLVVKTDVDGNLERIYVLDWELAKTGPTGMDIGQFASEIHLLRRCNPETCKDTASVLLEHFLKEYKAARVPSVDDVKGAIVHWGAHATICGARVDWGGKEITQQVVREGVRLLVNGWNADEVWLRASLIGNLL
;
A
#
# COMPACT_ATOMS: atom_id res chain seq x y z
N MET A 1 17.03 20.17 34.57
CA MET A 1 15.59 20.47 34.82
C MET A 1 14.81 19.28 34.32
N ALA A 2 14.41 18.42 35.25
CA ALA A 2 13.71 17.18 35.01
C ALA A 2 12.34 17.29 35.67
N THR A 3 11.27 17.40 34.88
CA THR A 3 9.86 17.11 35.23
C THR A 3 8.97 17.43 34.02
N SER A 4 8.83 16.50 33.07
CA SER A 4 7.74 16.54 32.06
C SER A 4 7.38 15.17 31.47
N THR A 5 8.15 14.12 31.72
CA THR A 5 7.93 12.79 31.12
C THR A 5 6.73 12.02 31.69
N ASN A 6 6.19 12.43 32.85
CA ASN A 6 5.12 11.68 33.54
C ASN A 6 3.69 12.09 33.13
N THR A 7 3.50 13.20 32.41
CA THR A 7 2.17 13.72 32.02
C THR A 7 1.67 13.22 30.67
N LEU A 8 2.52 12.58 29.85
CA LEU A 8 2.14 12.04 28.53
C LEU A 8 1.68 10.57 28.61
N GLN A 9 2.04 9.84 29.67
CA GLN A 9 1.56 8.48 29.90
C GLN A 9 0.07 8.50 30.27
N GLY A 10 -0.78 7.95 29.40
CA GLY A 10 -2.21 7.77 29.66
C GLY A 10 -3.15 8.71 28.90
N LEU A 11 -2.64 9.56 28.01
CA LEU A 11 -3.50 10.29 27.08
C LEU A 11 -4.15 9.33 26.08
N GLU A 12 -5.46 9.49 25.87
CA GLU A 12 -6.22 8.69 24.90
C GLU A 12 -6.15 9.35 23.51
N LEU A 13 -5.05 9.13 22.80
CA LEU A 13 -4.75 9.77 21.50
C LEU A 13 -5.56 9.21 20.32
N SER A 14 -6.53 8.31 20.57
CA SER A 14 -7.56 7.98 19.58
C SER A 14 -8.75 8.95 19.56
N THR A 15 -8.74 10.00 20.38
CA THR A 15 -9.72 11.10 20.32
C THR A 15 -9.07 12.45 20.08
N GLU A 16 -9.85 13.40 19.55
CA GLU A 16 -9.39 14.77 19.33
C GLU A 16 -8.95 15.44 20.64
N GLU A 17 -9.65 15.21 21.75
CA GLU A 17 -9.30 15.77 23.06
C GLU A 17 -7.95 15.27 23.56
N GLY A 18 -7.66 13.98 23.38
CA GLY A 18 -6.36 13.41 23.73
C GLY A 18 -5.24 14.00 22.88
N VAL A 19 -5.45 14.13 21.57
CA VAL A 19 -4.51 14.80 20.66
C VAL A 19 -4.30 16.25 21.05
N ARG A 20 -5.36 16.98 21.39
CA ARG A 20 -5.27 18.38 21.86
C ARG A 20 -4.44 18.51 23.12
N ALA A 21 -4.64 17.61 24.09
CA ALA A 21 -3.84 17.57 25.32
C ALA A 21 -2.37 17.26 25.05
N TYR A 22 -2.07 16.34 24.13
CA TYR A 22 -0.71 16.04 23.69
C TYR A 22 -0.04 17.27 23.06
N LEU A 23 -0.71 17.89 22.08
CA LEU A 23 -0.18 19.03 21.34
C LEU A 23 0.05 20.27 22.20
N ALA A 24 -0.68 20.44 23.31
CA ALA A 24 -0.49 21.55 24.26
C ALA A 24 0.94 21.62 24.85
N THR A 25 1.70 20.52 24.76
CA THR A 25 3.10 20.44 25.21
C THR A 25 4.13 20.51 24.07
N THR A 26 3.68 20.72 22.84
CA THR A 26 4.50 20.76 21.63
C THR A 26 4.50 22.16 21.02
N GLU A 27 5.31 22.39 19.99
CA GLU A 27 5.31 23.65 19.24
C GLU A 27 4.04 23.89 18.40
N TRP A 28 3.21 22.86 18.21
CA TRP A 28 1.92 22.95 17.52
C TRP A 28 0.74 23.14 18.48
N ALA A 29 1.01 23.63 19.70
CA ALA A 29 -0.03 23.99 20.65
C ALA A 29 -1.03 25.00 20.04
N GLY A 30 -2.33 24.73 20.21
CA GLY A 30 -3.39 25.58 19.68
C GLY A 30 -3.84 25.24 18.26
N ALA A 31 -3.17 24.32 17.56
CA ALA A 31 -3.61 23.87 16.24
C ALA A 31 -5.09 23.42 16.25
N ALA A 32 -5.83 23.78 15.21
CA ALA A 32 -7.13 23.18 14.96
C ALA A 32 -6.92 21.76 14.45
N ILE A 33 -7.71 20.81 14.96
CA ILE A 33 -7.54 19.38 14.73
C ILE A 33 -8.75 18.90 13.95
N VAL A 34 -8.51 18.14 12.88
CA VAL A 34 -9.56 17.48 12.10
C VAL A 34 -9.20 16.00 11.99
N GLU A 35 -10.03 15.11 12.54
CA GLU A 35 -9.87 13.67 12.31
C GLU A 35 -10.07 13.37 10.82
N LEU A 36 -9.14 12.61 10.24
CA LEU A 36 -9.23 12.18 8.85
C LEU A 36 -9.96 10.84 8.75
N SER A 37 -10.98 10.82 7.89
CA SER A 37 -11.67 9.59 7.52
C SER A 37 -10.83 8.82 6.50
N GLY A 38 -10.13 7.79 6.94
CA GLY A 38 -9.27 6.96 6.09
C GLY A 38 -8.28 6.13 6.90
N GLY A 39 -7.67 5.14 6.25
CA GLY A 39 -6.77 4.18 6.90
C GLY A 39 -7.51 3.22 7.84
N ILE A 40 -7.04 1.97 7.90
CA ILE A 40 -7.62 0.95 8.80
C ILE A 40 -6.71 0.60 9.97
N THR A 41 -5.45 1.05 9.96
CA THR A 41 -4.48 0.72 11.00
C THR A 41 -4.40 1.78 12.10
N ASN A 42 -4.17 3.04 11.72
CA ASN A 42 -3.80 4.10 12.65
C ASN A 42 -4.87 5.20 12.75
N PHE A 43 -4.77 6.02 13.79
CA PHE A 43 -5.61 7.21 13.97
C PHE A 43 -4.89 8.40 13.33
N LEU A 44 -5.58 9.10 12.43
CA LEU A 44 -5.00 10.18 11.63
C LEU A 44 -5.72 11.48 11.89
N TYR A 45 -4.96 12.54 12.11
CA TYR A 45 -5.47 13.89 12.34
C TYR A 45 -4.72 14.88 11.48
N ARG A 46 -5.45 15.76 10.80
CA ARG A 46 -4.88 16.94 10.17
C ARG A 46 -4.83 18.07 11.18
N LEU A 47 -3.65 18.66 11.32
CA LEU A 47 -3.40 19.83 12.15
C LEU A 47 -3.41 21.05 11.23
N HIS A 48 -4.24 22.05 11.55
CA HIS A 48 -4.26 23.35 10.91
C HIS A 48 -3.54 24.34 11.82
N LEU A 49 -2.46 24.92 11.31
CA LEU A 49 -1.55 25.77 12.09
C LEU A 49 -1.87 27.24 11.85
N ASP A 50 -1.94 28.04 12.92
CA ASP A 50 -2.06 29.50 12.82
C ASP A 50 -0.78 30.13 12.25
N THR A 51 0.38 29.56 12.62
CA THR A 51 1.69 29.93 12.07
C THR A 51 2.29 28.73 11.36
N ALA A 52 2.67 28.92 10.09
CA ALA A 52 3.21 27.85 9.28
C ALA A 52 4.50 27.26 9.89
N TYR A 53 4.58 25.93 9.95
CA TYR A 53 5.77 25.21 10.39
C TYR A 53 6.60 24.78 9.18
N LYS A 54 7.85 25.25 9.09
CA LYS A 54 8.72 25.01 7.92
C LYS A 54 8.05 25.32 6.56
N GLY A 55 7.16 26.32 6.52
CA GLY A 55 6.40 26.68 5.32
C GLY A 55 5.11 25.90 5.08
N HIS A 56 4.75 24.96 5.97
CA HIS A 56 3.50 24.20 5.89
C HIS A 56 2.44 24.79 6.83
N SER A 57 1.26 25.11 6.27
CA SER A 57 0.09 25.56 7.05
C SER A 57 -0.72 24.40 7.64
N THR A 58 -0.49 23.18 7.15
CA THR A 58 -1.12 21.95 7.66
C THR A 58 -0.09 20.84 7.82
N LEU A 59 -0.31 19.98 8.82
CA LEU A 59 0.49 18.80 9.12
C LEU A 59 -0.41 17.59 9.33
N ILE A 60 0.16 16.39 9.27
CA ILE A 60 -0.52 15.15 9.67
C ILE A 60 0.08 14.62 10.96
N LEU A 61 -0.78 14.34 11.94
CA LEU A 61 -0.46 13.55 13.11
C LEU A 61 -1.01 12.13 12.92
N LYS A 62 -0.14 11.14 13.02
CA LYS A 62 -0.45 9.71 12.94
C LYS A 62 -0.17 9.05 14.29
N HIS A 63 -1.20 8.47 14.90
CA HIS A 63 -1.10 7.76 16.17
C HIS A 63 -1.40 6.26 16.02
N GLY A 64 -0.49 5.42 16.51
CA GLY A 64 -0.60 3.98 16.49
C GLY A 64 -1.14 3.39 17.79
N LYS A 65 -1.91 2.31 17.69
CA LYS A 65 -2.23 1.39 18.80
C LYS A 65 -1.64 0.00 18.55
N PRO A 66 -1.53 -0.89 19.56
CA PRO A 66 -1.02 -2.26 19.38
C PRO A 66 -1.98 -3.18 18.60
N TYR A 67 -2.91 -2.59 17.85
CA TYR A 67 -3.89 -3.21 16.98
C TYR A 67 -4.31 -2.22 15.88
N PRO A 68 -4.80 -2.69 14.72
CA PRO A 68 -5.42 -1.84 13.72
C PRO A 68 -6.75 -1.23 14.19
N LYS A 69 -6.98 0.07 13.95
CA LYS A 69 -8.27 0.78 14.20
C LYS A 69 -9.49 0.00 13.71
N GLY A 70 -9.39 -0.57 12.50
CA GLY A 70 -10.45 -1.31 11.83
C GLY A 70 -10.56 -2.79 12.22
N TYR A 71 -9.57 -3.36 12.92
CA TYR A 71 -9.59 -4.76 13.32
C TYR A 71 -8.87 -5.00 14.65
N LYS A 72 -9.50 -4.56 15.74
CA LYS A 72 -8.93 -4.56 17.10
C LYS A 72 -8.52 -5.94 17.65
N ALA A 73 -9.01 -7.02 17.05
CA ALA A 73 -8.68 -8.39 17.45
C ALA A 73 -7.34 -8.90 16.89
N LEU A 74 -6.78 -8.19 15.90
CA LEU A 74 -5.45 -8.49 15.38
C LEU A 74 -4.42 -7.71 16.17
N GLU A 75 -3.49 -8.42 16.80
CA GLU A 75 -2.29 -7.80 17.37
C GLU A 75 -1.39 -7.29 16.25
N PHE A 76 -0.95 -6.04 16.38
CA PHE A 76 0.01 -5.46 15.46
C PHE A 76 0.97 -4.54 16.23
N THR A 77 2.27 -4.87 16.21
CA THR A 77 3.27 -4.19 17.03
C THR A 77 3.36 -2.71 16.70
N LEU A 78 3.60 -1.89 17.72
CA LEU A 78 3.84 -0.45 17.56
C LEU A 78 5.21 -0.15 16.95
N ASP A 79 6.15 -1.10 16.98
CA ASP A 79 7.47 -0.95 16.34
C ASP A 79 7.35 -0.63 14.85
N ARG A 80 6.21 -0.99 14.23
CA ARG A 80 5.87 -0.63 12.84
C ARG A 80 6.01 0.87 12.54
N GLN A 81 5.76 1.75 13.52
CA GLN A 81 5.93 3.19 13.35
C GLN A 81 7.39 3.60 13.25
N MET A 82 8.28 2.91 13.97
CA MET A 82 9.73 3.12 13.82
C MET A 82 10.18 2.72 12.41
N TYR A 83 9.75 1.55 11.92
CA TYR A 83 10.06 1.12 10.56
C TYR A 83 9.48 2.07 9.49
N GLU A 84 8.27 2.60 9.70
CA GLU A 84 7.71 3.63 8.82
C GLU A 84 8.57 4.90 8.78
N VAL A 85 8.98 5.41 9.95
CA VAL A 85 9.80 6.62 10.04
C VAL A 85 11.16 6.41 9.39
N GLU A 86 11.81 5.28 9.66
CA GLU A 86 13.10 4.94 9.04
C GLU A 86 12.98 4.84 7.52
N ALA A 87 11.95 4.13 7.01
CA ALA A 87 11.69 4.02 5.58
C ALA A 87 11.46 5.40 4.94
N LEU A 88 10.60 6.24 5.53
CA LEU A 88 10.32 7.59 5.04
C LEU A 88 11.59 8.45 5.01
N GLN A 89 12.40 8.43 6.06
CA GLN A 89 13.63 9.22 6.14
C GLN A 89 14.68 8.78 5.11
N HIS A 90 14.90 7.46 4.95
CA HIS A 90 15.85 6.93 3.98
C HIS A 90 15.41 7.21 2.54
N VAL A 91 14.14 6.96 2.22
CA VAL A 91 13.59 7.22 0.88
C VAL A 91 13.62 8.72 0.57
N ARG A 92 13.26 9.58 1.53
CA ARG A 92 13.31 11.04 1.36
C ARG A 92 14.73 11.54 1.07
N LYS A 93 15.73 11.01 1.78
CA LYS A 93 17.15 11.35 1.60
C LYS A 93 17.68 10.89 0.24
N TRP A 94 17.18 9.76 -0.27
CA TRP A 94 17.56 9.23 -1.58
C TRP A 94 16.94 10.00 -2.76
N LEU A 95 15.70 10.47 -2.60
CA LEU A 95 14.97 11.14 -3.67
C LEU A 95 15.60 12.49 -4.07
N PRO A 96 15.57 12.84 -5.38
CA PRO A 96 15.85 14.21 -5.82
C PRO A 96 14.92 15.22 -5.15
N THR A 97 15.41 16.44 -4.90
CA THR A 97 14.63 17.49 -4.22
C THR A 97 13.37 17.90 -4.98
N ASP A 98 13.38 17.78 -6.30
CA ASP A 98 12.31 18.11 -7.23
C ASP A 98 11.53 16.87 -7.71
N ALA A 99 11.70 15.71 -7.06
CA ALA A 99 11.01 14.48 -7.43
C ALA A 99 9.48 14.68 -7.53
N PHE A 100 8.91 14.17 -8.62
CA PHE A 100 7.47 14.24 -8.88
C PHE A 100 6.69 13.22 -8.03
N VAL A 101 7.23 12.02 -7.84
CA VAL A 101 6.77 11.05 -6.84
C VAL A 101 7.71 11.14 -5.65
N THR A 102 7.16 11.49 -4.48
CA THR A 102 7.93 11.69 -3.24
C THR A 102 7.28 10.98 -2.06
N VAL A 103 7.92 11.08 -0.90
CA VAL A 103 7.35 10.73 0.41
C VAL A 103 7.25 11.98 1.31
N PRO A 104 6.39 11.98 2.34
CA PRO A 104 6.32 13.04 3.34
C PRO A 104 7.63 13.23 4.10
N GLU A 105 7.99 14.47 4.43
CA GLU A 105 8.99 14.74 5.48
C GLU A 105 8.43 14.40 6.87
N VAL A 106 9.21 13.66 7.66
CA VAL A 106 8.89 13.41 9.08
C VAL A 106 9.44 14.56 9.93
N PHE A 107 8.56 15.24 10.65
CA PHE A 107 8.92 16.37 11.52
C PHE A 107 9.14 15.96 12.98
N LEU A 108 8.37 14.99 13.46
CA LEU A 108 8.52 14.42 14.81
C LEU A 108 8.21 12.93 14.77
N PHE A 109 8.99 12.16 15.52
CA PHE A 109 8.63 10.83 15.96
C PHE A 109 8.75 10.76 17.48
N ASP A 110 7.63 10.51 18.16
CA ASP A 110 7.55 10.28 19.59
C ASP A 110 7.21 8.79 19.85
N PRO A 111 8.23 7.95 20.11
CA PRO A 111 8.02 6.53 20.35
C PRO A 111 7.34 6.24 21.70
N THR A 112 7.30 7.22 22.62
CA THR A 112 6.62 7.04 23.91
C THR A 112 5.11 7.20 23.75
N ALA A 113 4.69 8.22 23.00
CA ALA A 113 3.28 8.48 22.70
C ALA A 113 2.77 7.71 21.47
N ASN A 114 3.66 7.04 20.73
CA ASN A 114 3.35 6.38 19.46
C ASN A 114 2.78 7.36 18.43
N VAL A 115 3.42 8.52 18.31
CA VAL A 115 3.01 9.64 17.46
C VAL A 115 4.06 9.92 16.40
N ILE A 116 3.62 10.07 15.16
CA ILE A 116 4.42 10.64 14.07
C ILE A 116 3.72 11.94 13.63
N VAL A 117 4.46 13.04 13.57
CA VAL A 117 4.00 14.27 12.90
C VAL A 117 4.81 14.46 11.63
N MET A 118 4.12 14.60 10.49
CA MET A 118 4.74 14.62 9.17
C MET A 118 4.05 15.62 8.23
N GLU A 119 4.70 15.87 7.09
CA GLU A 119 4.19 16.70 5.99
C GLU A 119 2.79 16.24 5.55
N ASP A 120 1.89 17.21 5.38
CA ASP A 120 0.60 16.98 4.74
C ASP A 120 0.75 17.10 3.22
N ALA A 121 0.28 16.08 2.49
CA ALA A 121 0.24 16.08 1.02
C ALA A 121 -0.69 17.17 0.43
N GLY A 122 -1.45 17.85 1.30
CA GLY A 122 -2.23 19.05 1.01
C GLY A 122 -3.71 18.82 1.29
N ALA A 123 -4.40 19.86 1.76
CA ALA A 123 -5.79 19.75 2.20
C ALA A 123 -6.77 19.26 1.12
N GLN A 124 -6.48 19.55 -0.15
CA GLN A 124 -7.30 19.16 -1.32
C GLN A 124 -6.78 17.91 -2.05
N SER A 125 -5.69 17.31 -1.54
CA SER A 125 -5.14 16.10 -2.11
C SER A 125 -6.05 14.90 -1.83
N VAL A 126 -6.05 13.93 -2.74
CA VAL A 126 -6.87 12.72 -2.62
C VAL A 126 -6.03 11.50 -2.97
N THR A 127 -6.40 10.33 -2.47
CA THR A 127 -5.74 9.09 -2.88
C THR A 127 -5.92 8.86 -4.38
N LEU A 128 -4.95 8.23 -5.04
CA LEU A 128 -5.02 7.88 -6.45
C LEU A 128 -6.24 7.00 -6.71
N LYS A 129 -6.57 6.10 -5.79
CA LYS A 129 -7.81 5.33 -5.83
C LYS A 129 -9.04 6.24 -5.92
N ALA A 130 -9.18 7.22 -5.04
CA ALA A 130 -10.31 8.15 -5.06
C ALA A 130 -10.29 9.07 -6.31
N PHE A 131 -9.12 9.54 -6.73
CA PHE A 131 -8.92 10.35 -7.94
C PHE A 131 -9.45 9.62 -9.18
N MET A 132 -9.16 8.32 -9.27
CA MET A 132 -9.64 7.43 -10.33
C MET A 132 -11.15 7.15 -10.22
N GLN A 133 -11.63 6.75 -9.04
CA GLN A 133 -13.05 6.36 -8.82
C GLN A 133 -14.04 7.52 -8.96
N THR A 134 -13.57 8.76 -8.86
CA THR A 134 -14.39 9.96 -9.06
C THR A 134 -14.32 10.49 -10.48
N GLY A 135 -13.62 9.80 -11.39
CA GLY A 135 -13.48 10.21 -12.80
C GLY A 135 -12.67 11.50 -12.99
N ARG A 136 -11.86 11.90 -12.00
CA ARG A 136 -11.06 13.14 -12.05
C ARG A 136 -9.85 13.01 -12.96
N ALA A 137 -9.33 11.79 -13.15
CA ALA A 137 -8.17 11.56 -14.00
C ALA A 137 -8.54 11.69 -15.49
N SER A 138 -7.84 12.54 -16.23
CA SER A 138 -7.82 12.49 -17.68
C SER A 138 -6.91 11.35 -18.18
N VAL A 139 -7.01 10.98 -19.46
CA VAL A 139 -6.12 9.97 -20.07
C VAL A 139 -4.66 10.39 -20.01
N SER A 140 -4.34 11.66 -20.29
CA SER A 140 -2.96 12.17 -20.24
C SER A 140 -2.42 12.19 -18.80
N GLN A 141 -3.26 12.50 -17.82
CA GLN A 141 -2.90 12.42 -16.40
C GLN A 141 -2.66 10.97 -15.99
N ALA A 142 -3.54 10.05 -16.38
CA ALA A 142 -3.39 8.62 -16.08
C ALA A 142 -2.09 8.05 -16.67
N GLN A 143 -1.75 8.42 -17.91
CA GLN A 143 -0.48 8.10 -18.54
C GLN A 143 0.71 8.62 -17.73
N LYS A 144 0.70 9.92 -17.36
CA LYS A 144 1.79 10.53 -16.58
C LYS A 144 1.93 9.88 -15.21
N ILE A 145 0.82 9.65 -14.51
CA ILE A 145 0.81 8.98 -13.20
C ILE A 145 1.41 7.58 -13.33
N GLY A 146 0.94 6.78 -14.28
CA GLY A 146 1.45 5.42 -14.51
C GLY A 146 2.96 5.44 -14.75
N ALA A 147 3.43 6.29 -15.66
CA ALA A 147 4.84 6.44 -15.99
C ALA A 147 5.69 6.81 -14.77
N GLU A 148 5.35 7.89 -14.08
CA GLU A 148 6.13 8.41 -12.95
C GLU A 148 6.14 7.45 -11.75
N VAL A 149 5.02 6.80 -11.47
CA VAL A 149 4.91 5.79 -10.40
C VAL A 149 5.70 4.52 -10.75
N GLY A 150 5.69 4.11 -12.02
CA GLY A 150 6.49 2.99 -12.53
C GLY A 150 7.98 3.26 -12.38
N VAL A 151 8.45 4.43 -12.83
CA VAL A 151 9.84 4.86 -12.66
C VAL A 151 10.23 4.90 -11.19
N PHE A 152 9.40 5.50 -10.32
CA PHE A 152 9.65 5.56 -8.88
C PHE A 152 9.86 4.17 -8.29
N LEU A 153 8.92 3.24 -8.50
CA LEU A 153 8.99 1.91 -7.89
C LEU A 153 10.15 1.09 -8.45
N GLY A 154 10.43 1.17 -9.76
CA GLY A 154 11.58 0.50 -10.36
C GLY A 154 12.90 0.98 -9.77
N ARG A 155 13.07 2.31 -9.64
CA ARG A 155 14.24 2.91 -9.01
C ARG A 155 14.34 2.60 -7.52
N LEU A 156 13.21 2.55 -6.80
CA LEU A 156 13.15 2.22 -5.38
C LEU A 156 13.68 0.81 -5.14
N HIS A 157 13.20 -0.17 -5.92
CA HIS A 157 13.68 -1.55 -5.80
C HIS A 157 15.16 -1.69 -6.16
N GLN A 158 15.63 -0.96 -7.19
CA GLN A 158 17.06 -0.98 -7.54
C GLN A 158 17.92 -0.37 -6.42
N TRP A 159 17.59 0.85 -5.99
CA TRP A 159 18.29 1.52 -4.89
C TRP A 159 18.25 0.71 -3.60
N GLY A 160 17.09 0.14 -3.27
CA GLY A 160 16.88 -0.64 -2.06
C GLY A 160 17.62 -1.98 -2.05
N MET A 161 17.95 -2.53 -3.21
CA MET A 161 18.83 -3.70 -3.33
C MET A 161 20.30 -3.35 -3.12
N ASP A 162 20.71 -2.13 -3.52
CA ASP A 162 22.09 -1.65 -3.41
C ASP A 162 22.37 -0.91 -2.08
N ASN A 163 21.38 -0.81 -1.19
CA ASN A 163 21.46 -0.03 0.04
C ASN A 163 21.34 -0.93 1.30
N GLU A 164 22.49 -1.30 1.84
CA GLU A 164 22.57 -2.17 3.02
C GLU A 164 22.01 -1.51 4.30
N GLU A 165 22.09 -0.17 4.42
CA GLU A 165 21.60 0.57 5.59
C GLU A 165 20.08 0.36 5.77
N ILE A 166 19.30 0.56 4.69
CA ILE A 166 17.85 0.35 4.77
C ILE A 166 17.49 -1.14 4.87
N LEU A 167 18.24 -2.03 4.21
CA LEU A 167 18.02 -3.48 4.33
C LEU A 167 18.20 -3.95 5.76
N ASP A 168 19.27 -3.53 6.44
CA ASP A 168 19.55 -3.85 7.84
C ASP A 168 18.43 -3.37 8.77
N VAL A 169 17.94 -2.15 8.55
CA VAL A 169 16.79 -1.62 9.29
C VAL A 169 15.59 -2.57 9.15
N VAL A 170 15.16 -2.88 7.92
CA VAL A 170 13.88 -3.58 7.73
C VAL A 170 13.95 -5.10 7.85
N ARG A 171 15.15 -5.72 7.85
CA ARG A 171 15.33 -7.16 8.09
C ARG A 171 14.74 -7.59 9.43
N GLY A 172 14.90 -6.74 10.46
CA GLY A 172 14.39 -6.98 11.82
C GLY A 172 12.86 -7.06 11.92
N PHE A 173 12.12 -6.60 10.92
CA PHE A 173 10.67 -6.50 11.01
C PHE A 173 9.92 -7.76 10.58
N ALA A 174 10.11 -8.88 11.31
CA ALA A 174 9.51 -10.17 10.97
C ALA A 174 7.98 -10.12 10.84
N GLN A 175 7.28 -9.41 11.75
CA GLN A 175 5.82 -9.33 11.74
C GLN A 175 5.26 -8.73 10.43
N SER A 176 5.98 -7.83 9.76
CA SER A 176 5.54 -7.28 8.46
C SER A 176 5.47 -8.35 7.37
N ARG A 177 6.38 -9.33 7.38
CA ARG A 177 6.42 -10.46 6.44
C ARG A 177 5.36 -11.49 6.79
N GLU A 178 5.24 -11.83 8.07
CA GLU A 178 4.22 -12.75 8.58
C GLU A 178 2.80 -12.23 8.31
N LEU A 179 2.57 -10.93 8.50
CA LEU A 179 1.27 -10.32 8.25
C LEU A 179 0.93 -10.37 6.76
N SER A 180 1.83 -9.96 5.87
CA SER A 180 1.61 -10.07 4.41
C SER A 180 1.40 -11.53 3.99
N ALA A 181 2.15 -12.48 4.57
CA ALA A 181 1.99 -13.91 4.30
C ALA A 181 0.58 -14.40 4.67
N TRP A 182 0.15 -14.10 5.90
CA TRP A 182 -1.17 -14.45 6.39
C TRP A 182 -2.28 -13.77 5.57
N VAL A 183 -2.16 -12.47 5.32
CA VAL A 183 -3.16 -11.67 4.60
C VAL A 183 -3.41 -12.26 3.21
N PHE A 184 -2.36 -12.45 2.42
CA PHE A 184 -2.49 -12.74 0.99
C PHE A 184 -2.48 -14.22 0.65
N TYR A 185 -1.75 -15.05 1.42
CA TYR A 185 -1.56 -16.46 1.09
C TYR A 185 -2.23 -17.38 2.10
N GLY A 186 -2.06 -17.11 3.41
CA GLY A 186 -2.64 -17.91 4.50
C GLY A 186 -4.17 -17.98 4.50
N ARG A 187 -4.84 -17.05 3.80
CA ARG A 187 -6.31 -16.99 3.67
C ARG A 187 -6.84 -17.46 2.31
N LEU A 188 -5.99 -17.86 1.36
CA LEU A 188 -6.44 -18.23 0.01
C LEU A 188 -7.40 -19.41 0.05
N VAL A 189 -6.96 -20.52 0.64
CA VAL A 189 -7.73 -21.77 0.66
C VAL A 189 -9.07 -21.57 1.38
N SER A 190 -9.08 -20.92 2.54
CA SER A 190 -10.31 -20.68 3.30
C SER A 190 -11.28 -19.73 2.59
N THR A 191 -10.76 -18.75 1.85
CA THR A 191 -11.57 -17.83 1.03
C THR A 191 -12.26 -18.59 -0.08
N VAL A 192 -11.51 -19.40 -0.83
CA VAL A 192 -12.02 -20.01 -2.05
C VAL A 192 -12.85 -21.27 -1.83
N THR A 193 -12.69 -21.92 -0.68
CA THR A 193 -13.53 -23.07 -0.24
C THR A 193 -14.79 -22.63 0.50
N GLY A 194 -14.99 -21.33 0.72
CA GLY A 194 -16.14 -20.78 1.46
C GLY A 194 -16.05 -20.94 2.97
N LYS A 195 -14.94 -21.47 3.51
CA LYS A 195 -14.72 -21.62 4.97
C LYS A 195 -14.80 -20.29 5.72
N ASP A 196 -14.37 -19.20 5.08
CA ASP A 196 -14.43 -17.84 5.65
C ASP A 196 -15.85 -17.26 5.71
N ARG A 197 -16.84 -17.95 5.14
CA ARG A 197 -18.25 -17.56 5.13
C ARG A 197 -18.49 -16.13 4.62
N LEU A 198 -17.74 -15.71 3.59
CA LEU A 198 -17.90 -14.38 2.99
C LEU A 198 -19.24 -14.29 2.24
N PRO A 199 -20.14 -13.34 2.58
CA PRO A 199 -21.52 -13.32 2.06
C PRO A 199 -21.62 -13.31 0.53
N LYS A 200 -20.74 -12.56 -0.15
CA LYS A 200 -20.73 -12.44 -1.61
C LYS A 200 -20.18 -13.69 -2.33
N LEU A 201 -19.59 -14.64 -1.60
CA LEU A 201 -19.06 -15.89 -2.15
C LEU A 201 -19.96 -17.10 -1.85
N GLN A 202 -21.15 -16.88 -1.27
CA GLN A 202 -22.13 -17.92 -0.95
C GLN A 202 -23.31 -17.90 -1.93
N ASP A 203 -23.99 -19.03 -2.09
CA ASP A 203 -25.31 -19.19 -2.73
C ASP A 203 -25.52 -18.53 -4.12
N PRO A 204 -24.79 -18.90 -5.19
CA PRO A 204 -24.01 -20.12 -5.27
C PRO A 204 -22.58 -19.94 -4.73
N PRO A 205 -21.98 -21.01 -4.18
CA PRO A 205 -20.58 -20.99 -3.80
C PRO A 205 -19.67 -20.75 -5.01
N LEU A 206 -18.43 -20.35 -4.74
CA LEU A 206 -17.41 -20.34 -5.79
C LEU A 206 -17.12 -21.77 -6.25
N GLU A 207 -17.18 -21.99 -7.56
CA GLU A 207 -16.77 -23.26 -8.17
C GLU A 207 -15.31 -23.17 -8.60
N ILE A 208 -14.48 -24.06 -8.05
CA ILE A 208 -13.07 -24.21 -8.37
C ILE A 208 -12.80 -25.70 -8.59
N THR A 209 -12.01 -26.01 -9.61
CA THR A 209 -11.66 -27.40 -9.91
C THR A 209 -10.73 -27.96 -8.83
N GLU A 210 -10.73 -29.27 -8.63
CA GLU A 210 -9.84 -29.91 -7.66
C GLU A 210 -8.35 -29.64 -7.98
N SER A 211 -8.01 -29.62 -9.27
CA SER A 211 -6.66 -29.31 -9.75
C SER A 211 -6.25 -27.86 -9.44
N ASP A 212 -7.15 -26.90 -9.66
CA ASP A 212 -6.87 -25.49 -9.32
C ASP A 212 -6.73 -25.31 -7.82
N LEU A 213 -7.59 -25.97 -7.03
CA LEU A 213 -7.54 -25.90 -5.57
C LEU A 213 -6.23 -26.47 -5.04
N GLU A 214 -5.73 -27.58 -5.58
CA GLU A 214 -4.44 -28.15 -5.18
C GLU A 214 -3.28 -27.22 -5.53
N THR A 215 -3.32 -26.59 -6.71
CA THR A 215 -2.35 -25.56 -7.10
C THR A 215 -2.40 -24.36 -6.14
N VAL A 216 -3.59 -23.89 -5.75
CA VAL A 216 -3.76 -22.78 -4.80
C VAL A 216 -3.18 -23.12 -3.42
N LYS A 217 -3.37 -24.36 -2.92
CA LYS A 217 -2.75 -24.80 -1.66
C LYS A 217 -1.23 -24.76 -1.76
N HIS A 218 -0.67 -25.31 -2.84
CA HIS A 218 0.76 -25.32 -3.04
C HIS A 218 1.36 -23.91 -3.13
N ILE A 219 0.73 -23.00 -3.89
CA ILE A 219 1.11 -21.59 -3.96
C ILE A 219 1.07 -20.95 -2.57
N ALA A 220 0.00 -21.21 -1.80
CA ALA A 220 -0.16 -20.62 -0.47
C ALA A 220 0.94 -21.08 0.49
N GLU A 221 1.25 -22.38 0.51
CA GLU A 221 2.30 -22.96 1.34
C GLU A 221 3.69 -22.44 0.93
N GLU A 222 4.04 -22.56 -0.36
CA GLU A 222 5.36 -22.22 -0.84
C GLU A 222 5.63 -20.72 -0.76
N THR A 223 4.66 -19.87 -1.15
CA THR A 223 4.88 -18.42 -1.08
C THR A 223 4.91 -17.91 0.36
N THR A 224 4.14 -18.52 1.26
CA THR A 224 4.25 -18.25 2.71
C THR A 224 5.65 -18.59 3.20
N ARG A 225 6.14 -19.80 2.89
CA ARG A 225 7.48 -20.26 3.27
C ARG A 225 8.56 -19.32 2.77
N ARG A 226 8.52 -18.96 1.48
CA ARG A 226 9.48 -18.04 0.85
C ARG A 226 9.46 -16.67 1.52
N LEU A 227 8.28 -16.11 1.79
CA LEU A 227 8.18 -14.78 2.37
C LEU A 227 8.65 -14.71 3.82
N THR A 228 8.42 -15.76 4.62
CA THR A 228 8.71 -15.73 6.06
C THR A 228 10.07 -16.32 6.43
N LEU A 229 10.60 -17.27 5.65
CA LEU A 229 11.81 -18.01 6.00
C LEU A 229 13.02 -17.71 5.10
N GLU A 230 12.83 -17.21 3.88
CA GLU A 230 13.96 -16.90 3.00
C GLU A 230 14.47 -15.48 3.22
N GLU A 231 15.78 -15.32 3.05
CA GLU A 231 16.40 -14.01 3.01
C GLU A 231 16.11 -13.35 1.66
N HIS A 232 15.60 -12.12 1.73
CA HIS A 232 15.36 -11.27 0.56
C HIS A 232 16.31 -10.10 0.60
N ASN A 233 16.96 -9.81 -0.53
CA ASN A 233 17.93 -8.74 -0.68
C ASN A 233 17.34 -7.54 -1.42
N THR A 234 16.06 -7.26 -1.20
CA THR A 234 15.41 -6.09 -1.81
C THR A 234 14.46 -5.46 -0.82
N PHE A 235 14.59 -4.15 -0.64
CA PHE A 235 13.65 -3.32 0.10
C PHE A 235 12.40 -3.06 -0.75
N ILE A 236 11.24 -3.41 -0.20
CA ILE A 236 9.93 -3.16 -0.78
C ILE A 236 9.11 -2.28 0.17
N MET A 237 8.19 -1.50 -0.40
CA MET A 237 7.24 -0.69 0.38
C MET A 237 6.28 -1.60 1.14
N GLY A 238 5.87 -2.73 0.54
CA GLY A 238 5.19 -3.82 1.21
C GLY A 238 3.67 -3.67 1.40
N ASP A 239 3.14 -2.49 1.07
CA ASP A 239 1.71 -2.19 0.91
C ASP A 239 1.51 -1.18 -0.24
N PHE A 240 2.12 -1.46 -1.39
CA PHE A 240 2.14 -0.52 -2.51
C PHE A 240 0.85 -0.62 -3.34
N TRP A 241 -0.15 0.20 -3.00
CA TRP A 241 -1.42 0.26 -3.72
C TRP A 241 -1.94 1.70 -3.89
N PRO A 242 -2.86 1.97 -4.84
CA PRO A 242 -3.35 3.32 -5.14
C PRO A 242 -4.02 4.08 -3.98
N GLY A 243 -4.38 3.39 -2.88
CA GLY A 243 -4.85 4.02 -1.65
C GLY A 243 -3.75 4.72 -0.86
N ASN A 244 -2.51 4.24 -0.96
CA ASN A 244 -1.33 4.80 -0.30
C ASN A 244 -0.56 5.79 -1.18
N LEU A 245 -1.09 6.10 -2.38
CA LEU A 245 -0.56 7.16 -3.23
C LEU A 245 -1.54 8.33 -3.19
N VAL A 246 -1.08 9.51 -2.77
CA VAL A 246 -1.90 10.72 -2.71
C VAL A 246 -1.50 11.67 -3.83
N VAL A 247 -2.48 12.02 -4.67
CA VAL A 247 -2.32 12.92 -5.81
C VAL A 247 -2.62 14.35 -5.37
N LYS A 248 -1.64 15.23 -5.58
CA LYS A 248 -1.78 16.67 -5.39
C LYS A 248 -1.96 17.34 -6.75
N THR A 249 -3.00 18.15 -6.86
CA THR A 249 -3.27 18.98 -8.05
C THR A 249 -3.28 20.45 -7.69
N ASP A 250 -2.97 21.29 -8.69
CA ASP A 250 -3.18 22.73 -8.58
C ASP A 250 -4.69 23.08 -8.67
N VAL A 251 -4.98 24.38 -8.64
CA VAL A 251 -6.35 24.92 -8.72
C VAL A 251 -7.04 24.63 -10.06
N ASP A 252 -6.26 24.41 -11.13
CA ASP A 252 -6.75 24.09 -12.46
C ASP A 252 -6.87 22.57 -12.70
N GLY A 253 -6.51 21.77 -11.69
CA GLY A 253 -6.54 20.31 -11.73
C GLY A 253 -5.32 19.68 -12.39
N ASN A 254 -4.25 20.42 -12.69
CA ASN A 254 -3.01 19.86 -13.21
C ASN A 254 -2.25 19.10 -12.11
N LEU A 255 -1.56 18.02 -12.49
CA LEU A 255 -0.79 17.23 -11.54
C LEU A 255 0.46 17.98 -11.09
N GLU A 256 0.54 18.29 -9.79
CA GLU A 256 1.73 18.88 -9.18
C GLU A 256 2.71 17.81 -8.71
N ARG A 257 2.22 16.83 -7.94
CA ARG A 257 3.04 15.87 -7.21
C ARG A 257 2.24 14.66 -6.75
N ILE A 258 2.92 13.54 -6.51
CA ILE A 258 2.35 12.33 -5.88
C ILE A 258 3.15 12.01 -4.62
N TYR A 259 2.46 11.72 -3.52
CA TYR A 259 3.05 11.29 -2.26
C TYR A 259 2.78 9.81 -2.03
N VAL A 260 3.82 9.01 -1.77
CA VAL A 260 3.71 7.61 -1.33
C VAL A 260 3.74 7.60 0.20
N LEU A 261 2.64 7.14 0.80
CA LEU A 261 2.37 7.17 2.23
C LEU A 261 2.42 5.76 2.83
N ASP A 262 2.32 5.68 4.16
CA ASP A 262 2.02 4.45 4.93
C ASP A 262 3.06 3.33 4.78
N TRP A 263 4.32 3.66 5.08
CA TRP A 263 5.45 2.71 4.99
C TRP A 263 5.54 1.75 6.18
N GLU A 264 4.46 1.57 6.96
CA GLU A 264 4.42 0.73 8.17
C GLU A 264 4.54 -0.78 7.89
N LEU A 265 4.57 -1.17 6.61
CA LEU A 265 4.80 -2.54 6.16
C LEU A 265 6.08 -2.68 5.34
N ALA A 266 6.94 -1.66 5.30
CA ALA A 266 8.21 -1.72 4.61
C ALA A 266 9.08 -2.86 5.16
N LYS A 267 9.66 -3.64 4.25
CA LYS A 267 10.31 -4.92 4.57
C LYS A 267 11.31 -5.33 3.50
N THR A 268 12.13 -6.31 3.81
CA THR A 268 12.77 -7.10 2.77
C THR A 268 11.76 -8.06 2.14
N GLY A 269 11.74 -8.16 0.82
CA GLY A 269 10.79 -9.04 0.13
C GLY A 269 10.95 -9.07 -1.39
N PRO A 270 10.18 -9.93 -2.06
CA PRO A 270 10.20 -10.03 -3.52
C PRO A 270 9.54 -8.81 -4.16
N THR A 271 10.19 -8.22 -5.17
CA THR A 271 9.69 -7.04 -5.90
C THR A 271 8.31 -7.22 -6.53
N GLY A 272 7.99 -8.46 -6.91
CA GLY A 272 6.68 -8.82 -7.45
C GLY A 272 5.51 -8.54 -6.49
N MET A 273 5.76 -8.41 -5.17
CA MET A 273 4.71 -8.05 -4.22
C MET A 273 4.16 -6.65 -4.49
N ASP A 274 5.01 -5.62 -4.48
CA ASP A 274 4.58 -4.24 -4.73
C ASP A 274 3.99 -4.07 -6.14
N ILE A 275 4.61 -4.71 -7.15
CA ILE A 275 4.14 -4.64 -8.54
C ILE A 275 2.76 -5.29 -8.67
N GLY A 276 2.61 -6.52 -8.17
CA GLY A 276 1.40 -7.31 -8.26
C GLY A 276 0.24 -6.68 -7.50
N GLN A 277 0.51 -6.13 -6.32
CA GLN A 277 -0.50 -5.47 -5.49
C GLN A 277 -1.03 -4.20 -6.17
N PHE A 278 -0.14 -3.33 -6.64
CA PHE A 278 -0.52 -2.12 -7.34
C PHE A 278 -1.31 -2.43 -8.62
N ALA A 279 -0.78 -3.35 -9.43
CA ALA A 279 -1.40 -3.73 -10.68
C ALA A 279 -2.77 -4.39 -10.49
N SER A 280 -2.93 -5.20 -9.43
CA SER A 280 -4.21 -5.79 -9.05
C SER A 280 -5.24 -4.72 -8.69
N GLU A 281 -4.90 -3.74 -7.85
CA GLU A 281 -5.83 -2.66 -7.48
C GLU A 281 -6.22 -1.76 -8.66
N ILE A 282 -5.28 -1.43 -9.55
CA ILE A 282 -5.61 -0.68 -10.78
C ILE A 282 -6.53 -1.52 -11.68
N HIS A 283 -6.31 -2.83 -11.77
CA HIS A 283 -7.21 -3.71 -12.51
C HIS A 283 -8.59 -3.84 -11.87
N LEU A 284 -8.68 -3.89 -10.54
CA LEU A 284 -9.96 -3.86 -9.83
C LEU A 284 -10.73 -2.57 -10.14
N LEU A 285 -10.06 -1.42 -10.17
CA LEU A 285 -10.66 -0.16 -10.62
C LEU A 285 -11.18 -0.28 -12.07
N ARG A 286 -10.34 -0.76 -12.99
CA ARG A 286 -10.71 -1.01 -14.39
C ARG A 286 -11.94 -1.90 -14.52
N ARG A 287 -12.04 -2.93 -13.69
CA ARG A 287 -13.04 -4.01 -13.81
C ARG A 287 -14.36 -3.68 -13.13
N CYS A 288 -14.30 -2.97 -12.01
CA CYS A 288 -15.43 -2.70 -11.12
C CYS A 288 -16.01 -1.29 -11.31
N ASN A 289 -15.27 -0.38 -11.96
CA ASN A 289 -15.73 0.97 -12.30
C ASN A 289 -15.60 1.25 -13.82
N PRO A 290 -16.13 0.39 -14.71
CA PRO A 290 -15.82 0.46 -16.13
C PRO A 290 -16.30 1.77 -16.79
N GLU A 291 -17.45 2.29 -16.38
CA GLU A 291 -18.01 3.55 -16.90
C GLU A 291 -17.22 4.78 -16.43
N THR A 292 -16.49 4.68 -15.32
CA THR A 292 -15.81 5.83 -14.71
C THR A 292 -14.33 5.90 -15.09
N CYS A 293 -13.63 4.77 -15.06
CA CYS A 293 -12.17 4.79 -15.16
C CYS A 293 -11.55 3.60 -15.90
N LYS A 294 -12.29 2.88 -16.74
CA LYS A 294 -11.72 1.76 -17.53
C LYS A 294 -10.53 2.19 -18.39
N ASP A 295 -10.70 3.25 -19.17
CA ASP A 295 -9.69 3.70 -20.13
C ASP A 295 -8.47 4.30 -19.42
N THR A 296 -8.72 5.15 -18.42
CA THR A 296 -7.67 5.75 -17.60
C THR A 296 -6.91 4.69 -16.79
N ALA A 297 -7.59 3.69 -16.21
CA ALA A 297 -6.92 2.63 -15.46
C ALA A 297 -6.09 1.73 -16.37
N SER A 298 -6.58 1.47 -17.60
CA SER A 298 -5.83 0.70 -18.59
C SER A 298 -4.55 1.41 -19.01
N VAL A 299 -4.64 2.70 -19.32
CA VAL A 299 -3.49 3.52 -19.72
C VAL A 299 -2.50 3.68 -18.56
N LEU A 300 -2.98 3.91 -17.34
CA LEU A 300 -2.12 4.01 -16.15
C LEU A 300 -1.35 2.70 -15.94
N LEU A 301 -2.03 1.56 -15.96
CA LEU A 301 -1.42 0.26 -15.75
C LEU A 301 -0.38 -0.06 -16.84
N GLU A 302 -0.71 0.20 -18.11
CA GLU A 302 0.21 -0.01 -19.23
C GLU A 302 1.52 0.74 -19.02
N HIS A 303 1.44 2.05 -18.74
CA HIS A 303 2.60 2.90 -18.53
C HIS A 303 3.34 2.59 -17.24
N PHE A 304 2.64 2.21 -16.17
CA PHE A 304 3.27 1.74 -14.93
C PHE A 304 4.20 0.56 -15.18
N LEU A 305 3.72 -0.50 -15.85
CA LEU A 305 4.53 -1.69 -16.11
C LEU A 305 5.70 -1.39 -17.05
N LYS A 306 5.43 -0.63 -18.13
CA LYS A 306 6.45 -0.28 -19.12
C LYS A 306 7.60 0.54 -18.49
N GLU A 307 7.26 1.57 -17.73
CA GLU A 307 8.27 2.46 -17.16
C GLU A 307 8.94 1.86 -15.92
N TYR A 308 8.26 0.98 -15.18
CA TYR A 308 8.91 0.12 -14.18
C TYR A 308 10.04 -0.70 -14.82
N LYS A 309 9.73 -1.42 -15.90
CA LYS A 309 10.72 -2.24 -16.64
C LYS A 309 11.90 -1.40 -17.13
N ALA A 310 11.62 -0.20 -17.65
CA ALA A 310 12.66 0.71 -18.14
C ALA A 310 13.58 1.20 -17.01
N ALA A 311 13.04 1.43 -15.81
CA ALA A 311 13.81 1.83 -14.63
C ALA A 311 14.58 0.66 -13.98
N ARG A 312 14.01 -0.54 -13.99
CA ARG A 312 14.63 -1.78 -13.50
C ARG A 312 14.10 -2.96 -14.32
N VAL A 313 15.00 -3.64 -15.03
CA VAL A 313 14.64 -4.84 -15.80
C VAL A 313 14.33 -5.98 -14.83
N PRO A 314 13.07 -6.45 -14.73
CA PRO A 314 12.73 -7.53 -13.83
C PRO A 314 13.21 -8.87 -14.40
N SER A 315 13.55 -9.81 -13.51
CA SER A 315 13.76 -11.20 -13.91
C SER A 315 12.44 -11.87 -14.29
N VAL A 316 12.48 -13.01 -15.00
CA VAL A 316 11.26 -13.81 -15.26
C VAL A 316 10.59 -14.22 -13.94
N ASP A 317 11.36 -14.51 -12.89
CA ASP A 317 10.84 -14.86 -11.57
C ASP A 317 10.17 -13.68 -10.87
N ASP A 318 10.68 -12.45 -11.03
CA ASP A 318 10.01 -11.23 -10.57
C ASP A 318 8.63 -11.08 -11.24
N VAL A 319 8.56 -11.29 -12.57
CA VAL A 319 7.32 -11.18 -13.34
C VAL A 319 6.31 -12.27 -12.96
N LYS A 320 6.77 -13.51 -12.76
CA LYS A 320 5.95 -14.60 -12.22
C LYS A 320 5.43 -14.27 -10.83
N GLY A 321 6.30 -13.79 -9.94
CA GLY A 321 5.93 -13.36 -8.60
C GLY A 321 4.87 -12.26 -8.63
N ALA A 322 4.99 -11.29 -9.55
CA ALA A 322 4.03 -10.20 -9.71
C ALA A 322 2.64 -10.69 -10.12
N ILE A 323 2.53 -11.57 -11.13
CA ILE A 323 1.20 -12.06 -11.57
C ILE A 323 0.56 -13.02 -10.54
N VAL A 324 1.36 -13.82 -9.84
CA VAL A 324 0.89 -14.66 -8.74
C VAL A 324 0.37 -13.78 -7.59
N HIS A 325 1.13 -12.76 -7.19
CA HIS A 325 0.70 -11.85 -6.14
C HIS A 325 -0.52 -11.02 -6.54
N TRP A 326 -0.61 -10.60 -7.80
CA TRP A 326 -1.82 -9.96 -8.34
C TRP A 326 -3.04 -10.86 -8.13
N GLY A 327 -2.95 -12.12 -8.54
CA GLY A 327 -4.03 -13.09 -8.37
C GLY A 327 -4.39 -13.33 -6.90
N ALA A 328 -3.40 -13.40 -6.01
CA ALA A 328 -3.62 -13.50 -4.56
C ALA A 328 -4.40 -12.29 -4.03
N HIS A 329 -3.96 -11.09 -4.38
CA HIS A 329 -4.62 -9.84 -4.01
C HIS A 329 -6.05 -9.77 -4.53
N ALA A 330 -6.28 -10.08 -5.81
CA ALA A 330 -7.62 -10.08 -6.39
C ALA A 330 -8.55 -11.09 -5.71
N THR A 331 -8.03 -12.26 -5.34
CA THR A 331 -8.79 -13.30 -4.62
C THR A 331 -9.17 -12.84 -3.21
N ILE A 332 -8.21 -12.26 -2.47
CA ILE A 332 -8.41 -11.89 -1.06
C ILE A 332 -9.16 -10.57 -0.92
N CYS A 333 -8.68 -9.51 -1.58
CA CYS A 333 -9.23 -8.17 -1.49
C CYS A 333 -10.51 -8.05 -2.31
N GLY A 334 -10.60 -8.69 -3.48
CA GLY A 334 -11.84 -8.73 -4.27
C GLY A 334 -13.01 -9.39 -3.52
N ALA A 335 -12.71 -10.33 -2.61
CA ALA A 335 -13.71 -11.01 -1.79
C ALA A 335 -14.16 -10.23 -0.53
N ARG A 336 -13.33 -9.28 -0.04
CA ARG A 336 -13.51 -8.63 1.27
C ARG A 336 -13.76 -7.13 1.18
N VAL A 337 -13.22 -6.47 0.16
CA VAL A 337 -13.42 -5.04 -0.10
C VAL A 337 -14.68 -4.89 -0.95
N ASP A 338 -15.44 -3.84 -0.67
CA ASP A 338 -16.66 -3.56 -1.42
C ASP A 338 -16.34 -2.96 -2.79
N TRP A 339 -16.36 -3.82 -3.81
CA TRP A 339 -16.17 -3.45 -5.22
C TRP A 339 -17.47 -3.47 -6.02
N GLY A 340 -18.62 -3.69 -5.37
CA GLY A 340 -19.92 -3.79 -6.03
C GLY A 340 -20.70 -5.05 -5.62
N GLY A 341 -21.66 -5.43 -6.45
CA GLY A 341 -22.56 -6.56 -6.18
C GLY A 341 -21.87 -7.92 -6.10
N LYS A 342 -22.66 -8.93 -5.71
CA LYS A 342 -22.21 -10.30 -5.57
C LYS A 342 -21.58 -10.86 -6.85
N GLU A 343 -22.23 -10.63 -7.99
CA GLU A 343 -21.84 -11.18 -9.28
C GLU A 343 -20.44 -10.70 -9.69
N ILE A 344 -20.17 -9.39 -9.57
CA ILE A 344 -18.85 -8.84 -9.91
C ILE A 344 -17.78 -9.30 -8.92
N THR A 345 -18.09 -9.39 -7.62
CA THR A 345 -17.18 -9.94 -6.62
C THR A 345 -16.79 -11.38 -6.97
N GLN A 346 -17.75 -12.26 -7.30
CA GLN A 346 -17.41 -13.63 -7.68
C GLN A 346 -16.62 -13.71 -8.99
N GLN A 347 -16.89 -12.83 -9.97
CA GLN A 347 -16.10 -12.76 -11.20
C GLN A 347 -14.65 -12.38 -10.93
N VAL A 348 -14.43 -11.36 -10.11
CA VAL A 348 -13.09 -10.91 -9.70
C VAL A 348 -12.33 -12.02 -8.97
N VAL A 349 -12.97 -12.73 -8.03
CA VAL A 349 -12.31 -13.81 -7.29
C VAL A 349 -11.96 -14.98 -8.20
N ARG A 350 -12.86 -15.38 -9.12
CA ARG A 350 -12.55 -16.43 -10.12
C ARG A 350 -11.40 -16.01 -11.04
N GLU A 351 -11.36 -14.74 -11.45
CA GLU A 351 -10.26 -14.20 -12.22
C GLU A 351 -8.94 -14.22 -11.43
N GLY A 352 -8.96 -13.84 -10.15
CA GLY A 352 -7.81 -13.92 -9.25
C GLY A 352 -7.24 -15.34 -9.14
N VAL A 353 -8.11 -16.34 -8.98
CA VAL A 353 -7.71 -17.77 -8.97
C VAL A 353 -7.08 -18.18 -10.30
N ARG A 354 -7.64 -17.76 -11.44
CA ARG A 354 -7.03 -18.06 -12.76
C ARG A 354 -5.65 -17.42 -12.90
N LEU A 355 -5.47 -16.18 -12.45
CA LEU A 355 -4.17 -15.50 -12.50
C LEU A 355 -3.14 -16.20 -11.60
N LEU A 356 -3.55 -16.64 -10.41
CA LEU A 356 -2.71 -17.45 -9.50
C LEU A 356 -2.22 -18.73 -10.18
N VAL A 357 -3.16 -19.56 -10.65
CA VAL A 357 -2.85 -20.89 -11.20
C VAL A 357 -2.07 -20.78 -12.49
N ASN A 358 -2.50 -19.92 -13.42
CA ASN A 358 -1.80 -19.76 -14.69
C ASN A 358 -0.44 -19.10 -14.50
N GLY A 359 -0.35 -18.08 -13.64
CA GLY A 359 0.90 -17.39 -13.34
C GLY A 359 1.96 -18.30 -12.71
N TRP A 360 1.54 -19.20 -11.81
CA TRP A 360 2.41 -20.21 -11.20
C TRP A 360 2.97 -21.19 -12.23
N ASN A 361 2.12 -21.66 -13.15
CA ASN A 361 2.47 -22.62 -14.19
C ASN A 361 3.02 -21.96 -15.46
N ALA A 362 3.18 -20.64 -15.47
CA ALA A 362 3.46 -19.90 -16.70
C ALA A 362 4.86 -20.19 -17.25
N ASP A 363 4.95 -20.30 -18.57
CA ASP A 363 6.19 -20.10 -19.31
C ASP A 363 6.31 -18.63 -19.76
N GLU A 364 7.46 -18.27 -20.33
CA GLU A 364 7.69 -16.90 -20.79
C GLU A 364 6.72 -16.47 -21.90
N VAL A 365 6.29 -17.41 -22.76
CA VAL A 365 5.34 -17.14 -23.84
C VAL A 365 3.99 -16.71 -23.28
N TRP A 366 3.47 -17.43 -22.28
CA TRP A 366 2.25 -17.06 -21.59
C TRP A 366 2.39 -15.71 -20.89
N LEU A 367 3.51 -15.48 -20.19
CA LEU A 367 3.72 -14.22 -19.47
C LEU A 367 3.70 -13.02 -20.42
N ARG A 368 4.38 -13.11 -21.58
CA ARG A 368 4.38 -12.04 -22.60
C ARG A 368 2.99 -11.75 -23.16
N ALA A 369 2.12 -12.75 -23.25
CA ALA A 369 0.74 -12.61 -23.71
C ALA A 369 -0.25 -12.18 -22.61
N SER A 370 0.18 -12.17 -21.35
CA SER A 370 -0.66 -11.89 -20.19
C SER A 370 -0.77 -10.39 -19.87
N LEU A 371 -1.59 -10.07 -18.86
CA LEU A 371 -1.74 -8.69 -18.34
C LEU A 371 -0.45 -8.09 -17.78
N ILE A 372 0.55 -8.90 -17.44
CA ILE A 372 1.85 -8.44 -16.92
C ILE A 372 2.93 -8.36 -18.02
N GLY A 373 2.59 -8.69 -19.27
CA GLY A 373 3.55 -8.86 -20.37
C GLY A 373 4.44 -7.65 -20.65
N ASN A 374 3.98 -6.44 -20.32
CA ASN A 374 4.77 -5.21 -20.44
C ASN A 374 6.01 -5.15 -19.53
N LEU A 375 6.14 -6.07 -18.57
CA LEU A 375 7.37 -6.24 -17.79
C LEU A 375 8.46 -7.06 -18.51
N LEU A 376 8.14 -7.76 -19.61
CA LEU A 376 9.05 -8.66 -20.33
C LEU A 376 9.52 -8.12 -21.67
#